data_AF-X0B295-F1
#
_entry.id   AF-X0B295-F1
#
_cell.length_a   1.000
_cell.length_b   1.000
_cell.length_c   1.000
_cell.angle_alpha   90.00
_cell.angle_beta   90.00
_cell.angle_gamma   90.00
#
_symmetry.space_group_name_H-M   'P 1'
#
loop_
_entity.id
_entity.type
_entity.pdbx_description
1 polymer ?
#
loop_
_entity_poly.entity_id
_entity_poly.type
_entity_poly.pdbx_seq_one_letter_code
_entity_poly.pdbx_strand_id
1 'polypeptide(L)'
;MKWHRIKEEFAKLFGNIPERTVQGLQAWYYRMDQRIPMCDPDGRLCFNNEDDLEPRYINLKICDRGYLVKCIGPLGIAQRYPERAVHYSWVDAETKAKARDLAAKRALQYCERRLRRERRLGLQGQKQRR
;
A
#
# COMPACT_ATOMS: atom_id res chain seq x y z
N MET A 1 -11.01 -6.02 -21.64
CA MET A 1 -10.67 -7.31 -20.99
C MET A 1 -11.94 -7.95 -20.44
N LYS A 2 -12.17 -9.26 -20.62
CA LYS A 2 -13.29 -9.99 -19.99
C LYS A 2 -12.79 -10.71 -18.73
N TRP A 3 -13.53 -10.60 -17.62
CA TRP A 3 -13.15 -11.20 -16.32
C TRP A 3 -12.96 -12.72 -16.35
N HIS A 4 -13.68 -13.43 -17.22
CA HIS A 4 -13.50 -14.87 -17.43
C HIS A 4 -12.07 -15.22 -17.87
N ARG A 5 -11.51 -14.44 -18.81
CA ARG A 5 -10.12 -14.62 -19.25
C ARG A 5 -9.12 -14.32 -18.12
N ILE A 6 -9.42 -13.34 -17.26
CA ILE A 6 -8.60 -13.04 -16.08
C ILE A 6 -8.62 -14.21 -15.10
N LYS A 7 -9.77 -14.87 -14.88
CA LYS A 7 -9.86 -16.07 -14.02
C LYS A 7 -8.94 -17.19 -14.54
N GLU A 8 -9.01 -17.49 -15.85
CA GLU A 8 -8.19 -18.54 -16.47
C GLU A 8 -6.70 -18.26 -16.33
N GLU A 9 -6.26 -17.05 -16.67
CA GLU A 9 -4.85 -16.65 -16.55
C GLU A 9 -4.38 -16.63 -15.09
N PHE A 10 -5.24 -16.19 -14.16
CA PHE A 10 -4.96 -16.23 -12.73
C PHE A 10 -4.75 -17.68 -12.24
N ALA A 11 -5.62 -18.60 -12.65
CA ALA A 11 -5.50 -20.01 -12.28
C ALA A 11 -4.25 -20.68 -12.86
N LYS A 12 -3.83 -20.30 -14.08
CA LYS A 12 -2.57 -20.77 -14.67
C LYS A 12 -1.34 -20.32 -13.89
N LEU A 13 -1.34 -19.08 -13.38
CA LEU A 13 -0.20 -18.49 -12.68
C LEU A 13 -0.10 -18.88 -11.21
N PHE A 14 -1.24 -18.96 -10.51
CA PHE A 14 -1.28 -19.13 -9.05
C PHE A 14 -1.87 -20.48 -8.60
N GLY A 15 -2.25 -21.33 -9.55
CA GLY A 15 -2.97 -22.57 -9.28
C GLY A 15 -4.46 -22.33 -9.03
N ASN A 16 -5.20 -23.44 -8.94
CA ASN A 16 -6.67 -23.43 -8.85
C ASN A 16 -7.19 -23.74 -7.43
N ILE A 17 -6.32 -23.84 -6.43
CA ILE A 17 -6.70 -24.22 -5.06
C ILE A 17 -6.24 -23.14 -4.08
N PRO A 18 -7.15 -22.47 -3.34
CA PRO A 18 -8.61 -22.56 -3.46
C PRO A 18 -9.14 -21.93 -4.76
N GLU A 19 -10.26 -22.43 -5.28
CA GLU A 19 -10.86 -21.87 -6.49
C GLU A 19 -11.25 -20.41 -6.27
N ARG A 20 -10.84 -19.53 -7.19
CA ARG A 20 -11.24 -18.12 -7.19
C ARG A 20 -12.31 -17.90 -8.25
N THR A 21 -13.53 -17.58 -7.81
CA THR A 21 -14.62 -17.18 -8.72
C THR A 21 -14.34 -15.80 -9.34
N VAL A 22 -14.99 -15.50 -10.46
CA VAL A 22 -14.94 -14.16 -11.07
C VAL A 22 -15.34 -13.09 -10.07
N GLN A 23 -16.39 -13.32 -9.28
CA GLN A 23 -16.84 -12.41 -8.24
C GLN A 23 -15.80 -12.23 -7.13
N GLY A 24 -15.12 -13.30 -6.72
CA GLY A 24 -14.03 -13.24 -5.74
C GLY A 24 -12.85 -12.41 -6.24
N LEU A 25 -12.45 -12.60 -7.50
CA LEU A 25 -11.39 -11.82 -8.15
C LEU A 25 -11.78 -10.36 -8.35
N GLN A 26 -13.03 -10.10 -8.77
CA GLN A 26 -13.58 -8.75 -8.86
C GLN A 26 -13.58 -8.06 -7.50
N ALA A 27 -14.11 -8.70 -6.46
CA ALA A 27 -14.16 -8.15 -5.13
C ALA A 27 -12.76 -7.90 -4.56
N TRP A 28 -11.80 -8.78 -4.83
CA TRP A 28 -10.40 -8.57 -4.46
C TRP A 28 -9.79 -7.39 -5.21
N TYR A 29 -9.97 -7.33 -6.54
CA TYR A 29 -9.52 -6.23 -7.38
C TYR A 29 -10.09 -4.90 -6.90
N TYR A 30 -11.39 -4.81 -6.65
CA TYR A 30 -12.02 -3.58 -6.19
C TYR A 30 -11.55 -3.15 -4.80
N ARG A 31 -11.41 -4.09 -3.85
CA ARG A 31 -10.88 -3.76 -2.50
C ARG A 31 -9.43 -3.28 -2.55
N MET A 32 -8.60 -3.93 -3.36
CA MET A 32 -7.18 -3.58 -3.49
C MET A 32 -6.95 -2.31 -4.30
N ASP A 33 -7.77 -2.08 -5.34
CA ASP A 33 -7.64 -0.91 -6.19
C ASP A 33 -8.11 0.36 -5.48
N GLN A 34 -9.12 0.24 -4.61
CA GLN A 34 -9.70 1.37 -3.87
C GLN A 34 -8.82 1.88 -2.74
N ARG A 35 -8.02 1.04 -2.08
CA ARG A 35 -7.26 1.42 -0.88
C ARG A 35 -5.86 1.91 -1.24
N ILE A 36 -5.68 3.22 -1.37
CA ILE A 36 -4.38 3.85 -1.67
C ILE A 36 -3.89 4.63 -0.46
N PRO A 37 -2.65 4.38 0.02
CA PRO A 37 -2.09 5.19 1.09
C PRO A 37 -1.88 6.62 0.60
N MET A 38 -2.37 7.59 1.37
CA MET A 38 -2.14 9.00 1.10
C MET A 38 -0.66 9.29 1.33
N CYS A 39 -0.03 9.88 0.32
CA CYS A 39 1.36 10.33 0.39
C CYS A 39 1.43 11.84 0.13
N ASP A 40 2.41 12.51 0.72
CA ASP A 40 2.77 13.88 0.39
C ASP A 40 3.56 13.94 -0.95
N PRO A 41 3.85 15.15 -1.48
CA PRO A 41 4.63 15.29 -2.72
C PRO A 41 6.03 14.64 -2.66
N ASP A 42 6.60 14.47 -1.47
CA ASP A 42 7.91 13.84 -1.25
C ASP A 42 7.84 12.30 -1.17
N GLY A 43 6.63 11.74 -1.26
CA GLY A 43 6.34 10.31 -1.24
C GLY A 43 6.29 9.71 0.17
N ARG A 44 6.22 10.53 1.21
CA ARG A 44 6.07 10.10 2.60
C ARG A 44 4.61 9.85 2.93
N LEU A 45 4.36 8.88 3.81
CA LEU A 45 3.01 8.52 4.23
C LEU A 45 2.41 9.60 5.13
N CYS A 46 1.15 9.96 4.87
CA CYS A 46 0.34 10.83 5.71
C CYS A 46 -0.39 10.00 6.79
N PHE A 47 -0.43 10.48 8.01
CA PHE A 47 -1.11 9.85 9.15
C PHE A 47 -2.13 10.84 9.73
N ASN A 48 -3.18 10.32 10.39
CA ASN A 48 -4.16 11.21 11.04
C ASN A 48 -3.58 11.78 12.34
N ASN A 49 -2.90 10.94 13.13
CA ASN A 49 -2.21 11.34 14.36
C ASN A 49 -0.72 10.95 14.34
N GLU A 50 0.05 11.55 15.25
CA GLU A 50 1.47 11.24 15.45
C GLU A 50 1.73 9.80 15.91
N ASP A 51 0.78 9.21 16.66
CA ASP A 51 0.91 7.87 17.24
C ASP A 51 0.25 6.76 16.40
N ASP A 52 -0.41 7.10 15.30
CA ASP A 52 -1.08 6.12 14.46
C ASP A 52 -0.05 5.25 13.73
N LEU A 53 -0.23 3.93 13.83
CA LEU A 53 0.59 2.96 13.12
C LEU A 53 0.09 2.70 11.70
N GLU A 54 -1.13 3.09 11.38
CA GLU A 54 -1.69 2.95 10.04
C GLU A 54 -1.72 4.32 9.34
N PRO A 55 -1.19 4.42 8.11
CA PRO A 55 -1.30 5.65 7.34
C PRO A 55 -2.75 5.88 6.92
N ARG A 56 -3.07 7.13 6.59
CA ARG A 56 -4.39 7.47 6.04
C ARG A 56 -4.53 6.84 4.66
N TYR A 57 -5.67 6.20 4.42
CA TYR A 57 -6.03 5.67 3.11
C TYR A 57 -7.14 6.51 2.50
N ILE A 58 -7.08 6.70 1.19
CA ILE A 58 -8.20 7.21 0.41
C ILE A 58 -8.87 6.03 -0.30
N ASN A 59 -10.21 6.03 -0.29
CA ASN A 59 -11.00 5.11 -1.10
C ASN A 59 -11.27 5.76 -2.46
N LEU A 60 -10.54 5.35 -3.49
CA LEU A 60 -10.78 5.87 -4.83
C LEU A 60 -12.01 5.20 -5.45
N LYS A 61 -13.09 5.98 -5.63
CA LYS A 61 -14.15 5.55 -6.53
C LYS A 61 -13.59 5.54 -7.96
N ILE A 62 -13.89 4.47 -8.70
CA ILE A 62 -13.33 4.21 -10.05
C ILE A 62 -13.61 5.37 -11.02
N CYS A 63 -14.73 6.07 -10.85
CA CYS A 63 -15.09 7.23 -11.67
C CYS A 63 -14.12 8.41 -11.51
N ASP A 64 -13.48 8.56 -10.35
CA ASP A 64 -12.55 9.68 -10.06
C ASP A 64 -11.10 9.36 -10.47
N ARG A 65 -10.85 8.15 -10.97
CA ARG A 65 -9.51 7.68 -11.33
C ARG A 65 -8.87 8.55 -12.42
N GLY A 66 -9.67 9.07 -13.36
CA GLY A 66 -9.19 9.99 -14.39
C GLY A 66 -8.74 11.34 -13.85
N TYR A 67 -9.41 11.85 -12.81
CA TYR A 67 -9.01 13.09 -12.12
C TYR A 67 -7.75 12.86 -11.27
N LEU A 68 -7.68 11.74 -10.56
CA LEU A 68 -6.56 11.44 -9.69
C LEU A 68 -5.27 11.11 -10.45
N VAL A 69 -5.36 10.39 -11.58
CA VAL A 69 -4.20 10.16 -12.46
C VAL A 69 -3.65 11.48 -13.00
N LYS A 70 -4.51 12.49 -13.23
CA LYS A 70 -4.06 13.84 -13.61
C LYS A 70 -3.36 14.58 -12.46
N CYS A 71 -3.78 14.35 -11.21
CA CYS A 71 -3.22 15.05 -10.05
C CYS A 71 -1.96 14.38 -9.46
N ILE A 72 -1.89 13.06 -9.45
CA ILE A 72 -0.86 12.28 -8.74
C ILE A 72 -0.01 11.42 -9.69
N GLY A 73 -0.33 11.44 -10.99
CA GLY A 73 0.29 10.56 -11.98
C GLY A 73 -0.23 9.12 -11.92
N PRO A 74 0.25 8.24 -12.82
CA PRO A 74 -0.11 6.84 -12.80
C PRO A 74 0.36 6.18 -11.50
N LEU A 75 -0.58 5.64 -10.73
CA LEU A 75 -0.33 4.91 -9.49
C LEU A 75 0.29 3.54 -9.78
N GLY A 76 1.60 3.54 -10.05
CA GLY A 76 2.39 2.36 -10.34
C GLY A 76 2.66 1.48 -9.12
N ILE A 77 3.27 0.31 -9.37
CA ILE A 77 3.62 -0.65 -8.32
C ILE A 77 4.58 -0.05 -7.29
N ALA A 78 5.52 0.82 -7.72
CA ALA A 78 6.47 1.49 -6.83
C ALA A 78 5.81 2.48 -5.87
N GLN A 79 4.73 3.14 -6.27
CA GLN A 79 3.99 4.06 -5.38
C GLN A 79 3.10 3.30 -4.41
N ARG A 80 2.43 2.23 -4.85
CA ARG A 80 1.51 1.46 -3.99
C ARG A 80 2.27 0.56 -3.01
N TYR A 81 3.20 -0.23 -3.53
CA TYR A 81 3.92 -1.27 -2.79
C TYR A 81 5.43 -1.22 -3.06
N PRO A 82 6.13 -0.11 -2.75
CA PRO A 82 7.56 0.03 -2.97
C PRO A 82 8.36 -1.12 -2.35
N GLU A 83 8.00 -1.54 -1.14
CA GLU A 83 8.62 -2.61 -0.36
C GLU A 83 8.55 -3.96 -1.08
N ARG A 84 7.51 -4.19 -1.88
CA ARG A 84 7.36 -5.41 -2.69
C ARG A 84 8.00 -5.25 -4.07
N ALA A 85 7.86 -4.06 -4.66
CA ALA A 85 8.34 -3.75 -6.00
C ALA A 85 9.85 -3.97 -6.16
N VAL A 86 10.64 -3.71 -5.11
CA VAL A 86 12.09 -3.96 -5.10
C VAL A 86 12.44 -5.42 -5.39
N HIS A 87 11.58 -6.35 -4.97
CA HIS A 87 11.85 -7.79 -5.02
C HIS A 87 11.31 -8.48 -6.27
N TYR A 88 10.46 -7.83 -7.06
CA TYR A 88 9.88 -8.44 -8.24
C TYR A 88 10.88 -8.52 -9.40
N SER A 89 10.99 -9.70 -10.02
CA SER A 89 11.91 -9.93 -11.16
C SER A 89 11.54 -9.13 -12.41
N TRP A 90 10.24 -8.91 -12.62
CA TRP A 90 9.67 -8.22 -13.79
C TRP A 90 9.64 -6.68 -13.68
N VAL A 91 10.03 -6.11 -12.53
CA VAL A 91 10.13 -4.65 -12.37
C VAL A 91 11.48 -4.17 -12.90
N ASP A 92 11.45 -3.13 -13.73
CA ASP A 92 12.63 -2.51 -14.33
C ASP A 92 13.54 -1.86 -13.27
N ALA A 93 14.81 -1.65 -13.64
CA ALA A 93 15.82 -1.15 -12.71
C ALA A 93 15.53 0.27 -12.20
N GLU A 94 14.92 1.13 -13.02
CA GLU A 94 14.60 2.52 -12.67
C GLU A 94 13.46 2.55 -11.64
N THR A 95 12.39 1.80 -11.90
CA THR A 95 11.27 1.63 -10.97
C THR A 95 11.72 0.98 -9.67
N LYS A 96 12.66 0.02 -9.71
CA LYS A 96 13.28 -0.55 -8.50
C LYS A 96 14.05 0.49 -7.69
N ALA A 97 14.79 1.39 -8.34
CA ALA A 97 15.51 2.45 -7.63
C ALA A 97 14.53 3.39 -6.89
N LYS A 98 13.47 3.83 -7.58
CA LYS A 98 12.38 4.64 -6.96
C LYS A 98 11.70 3.88 -5.82
N ALA A 99 11.43 2.60 -6.01
CA ALA A 99 10.82 1.75 -4.99
C ALA A 99 11.73 1.59 -3.75
N ARG A 100 13.05 1.47 -3.92
CA ARG A 100 14.00 1.39 -2.79
C ARG A 100 14.00 2.66 -1.96
N ASP A 101 14.06 3.83 -2.61
CA ASP A 101 14.03 5.12 -1.91
C ASP A 101 12.73 5.27 -1.09
N LEU A 102 11.59 5.01 -1.73
CA LEU A 102 10.28 5.07 -1.06
C LEU A 102 10.16 4.04 0.08
N ALA A 103 10.64 2.81 -0.12
CA ALA A 103 10.64 1.78 0.90
C ALA A 103 11.50 2.18 2.10
N ALA A 104 12.68 2.76 1.88
CA ALA A 104 13.55 3.25 2.95
C ALA A 104 12.90 4.40 3.74
N LYS A 105 12.30 5.37 3.05
CA LYS A 105 11.53 6.46 3.68
C LYS A 105 10.40 5.92 4.56
N ARG A 106 9.62 4.98 4.05
CA ARG A 106 8.52 4.35 4.79
C ARG A 106 9.01 3.55 5.99
N ALA A 107 10.09 2.78 5.84
CA ALA A 107 10.69 2.03 6.94
C ALA A 107 11.12 2.94 8.09
N LEU A 108 11.75 4.08 7.78
CA LEU A 108 12.11 5.10 8.77
C LEU A 108 10.87 5.68 9.46
N GLN A 109 9.84 6.06 8.71
CA GLN A 109 8.59 6.60 9.27
C GLN A 109 7.93 5.62 10.25
N TYR A 110 7.84 4.33 9.90
CA TYR A 110 7.27 3.31 10.78
C TYR A 110 8.15 3.06 12.02
N CYS A 111 9.47 3.05 11.86
CA CYS A 111 10.40 2.88 12.98
C CYS A 111 10.27 4.02 14.00
N GLU A 112 10.32 5.28 13.54
CA GLU A 112 10.16 6.46 14.40
C GLU A 112 8.84 6.43 15.17
N ARG A 113 7.74 6.08 14.49
CA ARG A 113 6.40 6.01 15.10
C ARG A 113 6.30 4.90 16.15
N ARG A 114 6.86 3.71 15.87
CA ARG A 114 6.92 2.63 16.86
C ARG A 114 7.67 3.05 18.11
N LEU A 115 8.83 3.69 17.95
CA LEU A 115 9.63 4.20 19.08
C LEU A 115 8.90 5.29 19.87
N ARG A 116 8.16 6.20 19.20
CA ARG A 116 7.32 7.21 19.87
C ARG A 116 6.22 6.55 20.70
N ARG A 117 5.49 5.60 20.11
CA ARG A 117 4.42 4.85 20.79
C ARG A 117 4.94 4.09 22.01
N GLU A 118 6.08 3.42 21.88
CA GLU A 118 6.73 2.70 22.99
C GLU A 118 7.12 3.64 24.13
N ARG A 119 7.72 4.81 23.83
CA ARG A 119 8.04 5.83 24.85
C ARG A 119 6.79 6.34 25.57
N ARG A 120 5.70 6.61 24.84
CA ARG A 120 4.44 7.08 25.42
C ARG A 120 3.83 6.05 26.37
N LEU A 121 3.81 4.78 25.95
CA LEU A 121 3.31 3.67 26.77
C LEU A 121 4.17 3.44 28.02
N GLY A 122 5.50 3.55 27.90
CA GLY A 122 6.41 3.47 29.05
C GLY A 122 6.19 4.57 30.08
N LEU A 123 5.96 5.81 29.62
CA LEU A 123 5.67 6.97 30.49
C LEU A 123 4.29 6.85 31.17
N GLN A 124 3.28 6.34 30.47
CA GLN A 124 1.95 6.08 31.05
C GLN A 124 2.02 5.00 32.13
N GLY A 125 2.76 3.91 31.88
CA GLY A 125 2.96 2.85 32.87
C GLY A 125 3.70 3.29 34.14
N GLN A 126 4.57 4.30 34.06
CA GLN A 126 5.24 4.89 35.23
C GLN A 126 4.32 5.83 36.02
N LYS A 127 3.44 6.59 35.36
CA LYS A 127 2.44 7.44 36.03
C LYS A 127 1.39 6.64 36.80
N GLN A 128 1.07 5.43 36.37
CA GLN A 128 0.08 4.56 37.03
C GLN A 128 0.63 3.78 38.22
N ARG A 129 1.94 3.81 38.44
CA ARG A 129 2.65 3.11 39.53
C ARG A 129 3.10 4.02 40.66
N ARG A 130 2.81 5.33 40.57
CA ARG A 130 2.98 6.32 41.64
C ARG A 130 1.60 6.71 42.15
#